data_AF-A0A4R2CP68-F1
#
_entry.id   AF-A0A4R2CP68-F1
#
_cell.length_a   1.000
_cell.length_b   1.000
_cell.length_c   1.000
_cell.angle_alpha   90.00
_cell.angle_beta   90.00
_cell.angle_gamma   90.00
#
_symmetry.space_group_name_H-M   'P 1'
#
loop_
_entity.id
_entity.type
_entity.pdbx_description
1 polymer ?
#
loop_
_entity_poly.entity_id
_entity_poly.type
_entity_poly.pdbx_seq_one_letter_code
_entity_poly.pdbx_strand_id
1 'polypeptide(L)'
;MQRIRSVVFTVFTMLVAGATFLFAASVGLAIAGIVAVLMLGSMLAAKLQPAPVRATARNDRRAPGQREPRIWNDGRGTIIDL
;
A
#
# COMPACT_ATOMS: atom_id res chain seq x y z
N MET A 1 -52.13 22.85 16.86
CA MET A 1 -51.41 21.78 16.13
C MET A 1 -50.06 22.20 15.54
N GLN A 2 -49.85 23.47 15.15
CA GLN A 2 -48.58 23.89 14.52
C GLN A 2 -47.33 23.76 15.41
N ARG A 3 -47.39 24.11 16.71
CA ARG A 3 -46.25 24.00 17.63
C ARG A 3 -45.80 22.55 17.87
N ILE A 4 -46.76 21.61 17.98
CA ILE A 4 -46.44 20.19 18.15
C ILE A 4 -45.79 19.66 16.88
N ARG A 5 -46.35 20.02 15.71
CA ARG A 5 -45.79 19.62 14.41
C ARG A 5 -44.37 20.15 14.23
N SER A 6 -44.10 21.41 14.59
CA SER A 6 -42.76 21.99 14.49
C SER A 6 -41.76 21.28 15.41
N VAL A 7 -42.13 20.99 16.66
CA VAL A 7 -41.25 20.28 17.60
C VAL A 7 -40.91 18.88 17.09
N VAL A 8 -41.91 18.14 16.59
CA VAL A 8 -41.69 16.80 16.01
C VAL A 8 -40.75 16.87 14.81
N PHE A 9 -40.94 17.84 13.90
CA PHE A 9 -40.03 18.02 12.77
C PHE A 9 -38.61 18.37 13.21
N THR A 10 -38.44 19.27 14.18
CA THR A 10 -37.10 19.62 14.69
C THR A 10 -36.41 18.39 15.27
N VAL A 11 -37.08 17.63 16.14
CA VAL A 11 -36.52 16.41 16.73
C VAL A 11 -36.16 15.39 15.65
N PHE A 12 -37.07 15.17 14.69
CA PHE A 12 -36.83 14.24 13.59
C PHE A 12 -35.61 14.63 12.75
N THR A 13 -35.51 15.91 12.35
CA THR A 13 -34.34 16.40 11.59
C THR A 13 -33.04 16.28 12.38
N MET A 14 -33.07 16.54 13.68
CA MET A 14 -31.91 16.37 14.57
C MET A 14 -31.46 14.91 14.64
N LEU A 15 -32.41 13.97 14.73
CA LEU A 15 -32.12 12.53 14.72
C LEU A 15 -31.52 12.09 13.39
N VAL A 16 -32.07 12.54 12.26
CA VAL A 16 -31.55 12.22 10.93
C VAL A 16 -30.13 12.79 10.75
N ALA A 17 -29.90 14.04 11.16
CA ALA A 17 -28.58 14.65 11.11
C ALA A 17 -27.56 13.89 11.98
N GLY A 18 -27.95 13.53 13.21
CA GLY A 18 -27.13 12.74 14.11
C GLY A 18 -26.80 11.36 13.54
N ALA A 19 -27.80 10.64 13.01
CA ALA A 19 -27.61 9.34 12.39
C ALA A 19 -26.68 9.42 11.16
N THR A 20 -26.83 10.45 10.33
CA THR A 20 -25.98 10.68 9.16
C THR A 20 -24.54 10.94 9.59
N PHE A 21 -24.34 11.75 10.63
CA PHE A 21 -23.01 12.04 11.19
C PHE A 21 -22.33 10.78 11.75
N LEU A 22 -23.06 10.00 12.57
CA LEU A 22 -22.59 8.73 13.11
C LEU A 22 -22.23 7.73 12.01
N PHE A 23 -23.04 7.66 10.96
CA PHE A 23 -22.76 6.83 9.78
C PHE A 23 -21.47 7.27 9.08
N ALA A 24 -21.32 8.57 8.79
CA ALA A 24 -20.11 9.08 8.16
C ALA A 24 -18.85 8.83 9.03
N ALA A 25 -18.96 9.03 10.34
CA ALA A 25 -17.89 8.73 11.29
C ALA A 25 -17.54 7.23 11.30
N SER A 26 -18.54 6.36 11.23
CA SER A 26 -18.35 4.91 11.16
C SER A 26 -17.60 4.49 9.89
N VAL A 27 -17.93 5.07 8.74
CA VAL A 27 -17.20 4.82 7.48
C VAL A 27 -15.75 5.25 7.60
N GLY A 28 -15.49 6.44 8.14
CA GLY A 28 -14.13 6.93 8.40
C GLY A 28 -13.35 6.00 9.34
N LEU A 29 -14.00 5.56 10.42
CA LEU A 29 -13.41 4.62 11.38
C LEU A 29 -13.10 3.26 10.73
N ALA A 30 -13.97 2.76 9.87
CA ALA A 30 -13.75 1.51 9.14
C ALA A 30 -12.53 1.61 8.21
N ILE A 31 -12.40 2.70 7.47
CA ILE A 31 -11.23 2.95 6.59
C ILE A 31 -9.96 3.04 7.44
N ALA A 32 -9.98 3.80 8.54
CA ALA A 32 -8.84 3.91 9.44
C ALA A 32 -8.45 2.55 10.03
N GLY A 33 -9.43 1.72 10.41
CA GLY A 33 -9.20 0.36 10.89
C GLY A 33 -8.55 -0.54 9.83
N ILE A 34 -9.01 -0.50 8.59
CA ILE A 34 -8.41 -1.25 7.47
C ILE A 34 -6.95 -0.84 7.28
N VAL A 35 -6.68 0.47 7.22
CA VAL A 35 -5.31 0.99 7.08
C VAL A 35 -4.43 0.54 8.24
N ALA A 36 -4.93 0.60 9.47
CA ALA A 36 -4.19 0.17 10.65
C ALA A 36 -3.82 -1.33 10.59
N VAL A 37 -4.76 -2.20 10.18
CA VAL A 37 -4.50 -3.63 10.01
C VAL A 37 -3.48 -3.89 8.91
N LEU A 38 -3.60 -3.20 7.76
CA LEU A 38 -2.63 -3.33 6.66
C LEU A 38 -1.24 -2.87 7.07
N MET A 39 -1.13 -1.74 7.78
CA MET A 39 0.15 -1.26 8.30
C MET A 39 0.77 -2.25 9.28
N LEU A 40 -0.02 -2.76 10.22
CA LEU A 40 0.45 -3.75 11.19
C LEU A 40 0.89 -5.04 10.48
N GLY A 41 0.09 -5.52 9.52
CA GLY A 41 0.42 -6.68 8.70
C GLY A 41 1.69 -6.48 7.89
N SER A 42 1.89 -5.30 7.29
CA SER A 42 3.12 -4.98 6.53
C SER A 42 4.35 -4.94 7.42
N MET A 43 4.22 -4.41 8.65
CA MET A 43 5.30 -4.36 9.63
C MET A 43 5.69 -5.77 10.10
N LEU A 44 4.70 -6.63 10.34
CA LEU A 44 4.94 -8.04 10.67
C LEU A 44 5.55 -8.80 9.49
N ALA A 45 5.03 -8.60 8.27
CA ALA A 45 5.56 -9.21 7.06
C ALA A 45 7.03 -8.81 6.82
N ALA A 46 7.38 -7.54 6.99
CA ALA A 46 8.76 -7.07 6.86
C ALA A 46 9.72 -7.73 7.86
N LYS A 47 9.24 -8.09 9.07
CA LYS A 47 10.05 -8.84 10.05
C LYS A 47 10.22 -10.32 9.67
N LEU A 48 9.27 -10.88 8.93
CA LEU A 48 9.29 -12.27 8.48
C LEU A 48 9.93 -12.45 7.10
N GLN A 49 10.18 -11.35 6.37
CA GLN A 49 10.83 -11.41 5.07
C GLN A 49 12.26 -11.93 5.23
N PRO A 50 12.64 -13.00 4.49
CA PRO A 50 14.01 -13.49 4.50
C PRO A 50 14.95 -12.38 4.03
N ALA A 51 16.14 -12.33 4.63
CA ALA A 51 17.13 -11.31 4.30
C ALA A 51 17.28 -11.23 2.78
N PRO A 52 17.13 -10.03 2.17
CA PRO A 52 17.24 -9.89 0.74
C PRO A 52 18.63 -10.35 0.31
N VAL A 53 18.69 -11.55 -0.26
CA VAL A 53 19.93 -12.09 -0.81
C VAL A 53 20.20 -11.25 -2.05
N ARG A 54 21.22 -10.39 -1.96
CA ARG A 54 21.74 -9.65 -3.09
C ARG A 54 21.97 -10.69 -4.19
N ALA A 55 21.31 -10.54 -5.34
CA ALA A 55 21.68 -11.29 -6.54
C ALA A 55 23.09 -10.84 -6.90
N THR A 56 24.09 -11.44 -6.26
CA THR A 56 25.44 -11.41 -6.75
C THR A 56 25.36 -12.19 -8.05
N ALA A 57 25.40 -11.49 -9.19
CA ALA A 57 25.92 -12.11 -10.40
C ALA A 57 27.24 -12.73 -9.94
N ARG A 58 27.25 -14.05 -9.85
CA ARG A 58 28.37 -14.81 -9.34
C ARG A 58 29.49 -14.48 -10.30
N ASN A 59 30.33 -13.52 -9.92
CA ASN A 59 31.62 -13.35 -10.53
C ASN A 59 32.39 -14.58 -10.07
N ASP A 60 32.08 -15.69 -10.74
CA ASP A 60 32.60 -17.01 -10.47
C ASP A 60 34.08 -16.89 -10.74
N ARG A 61 34.79 -16.57 -9.66
CA ARG A 61 36.20 -16.85 -9.60
C ARG A 61 36.34 -18.32 -9.95
N ARG A 62 36.85 -18.54 -11.15
CA ARG A 62 37.74 -19.63 -11.55
C ARG A 62 37.08 -20.82 -12.25
N ALA A 63 36.61 -20.60 -13.48
CA ALA A 63 36.80 -21.59 -14.55
C ALA A 63 37.76 -20.97 -15.60
N PRO A 64 38.92 -21.59 -15.90
CA PRO A 64 39.83 -21.07 -16.91
C PRO A 64 39.18 -21.26 -18.30
N GLY A 65 38.52 -20.23 -18.81
CA GLY A 65 37.92 -20.25 -20.15
C GLY A 65 36.68 -19.39 -20.38
N GLN A 66 36.00 -18.88 -19.34
CA GLN A 66 34.87 -17.96 -19.53
C GLN A 66 35.36 -16.51 -19.54
N ARG A 67 35.16 -15.84 -20.67
CA ARG A 67 35.59 -14.45 -20.91
C ARG A 67 34.64 -13.51 -20.17
N GLU A 68 35.17 -12.45 -19.60
CA GLU A 68 34.41 -11.36 -18.98
C GLU A 68 33.35 -10.85 -19.98
N PRO A 69 32.04 -10.78 -19.60
CA PRO A 69 31.02 -10.28 -20.51
C PRO A 69 31.35 -8.86 -20.94
N ARG A 70 31.63 -8.68 -22.23
CA ARG A 70 32.09 -7.39 -22.74
C ARG A 70 30.86 -6.59 -23.15
N ILE A 71 30.62 -5.51 -22.42
CA ILE A 71 29.51 -4.60 -22.67
C ILE A 71 30.08 -3.33 -23.29
N TRP A 72 29.63 -3.00 -24.50
CA TRP A 72 29.94 -1.71 -25.11
C TRP A 72 28.75 -1.17 -25.92
N ASN A 73 28.74 0.14 -26.10
CA ASN A 73 27.75 0.84 -26.90
C ASN A 73 28.40 1.25 -28.23
N ASP A 74 27.78 0.87 -29.35
CA ASP A 74 28.28 1.15 -30.71
C ASP A 74 27.68 2.43 -31.34
N GLY A 75 26.90 3.20 -30.57
CA GLY A 75 26.18 4.39 -31.02
C GLY A 75 24.82 4.09 -31.66
N ARG A 76 24.47 2.81 -31.86
CA ARG A 76 23.14 2.35 -32.30
C ARG A 76 22.43 1.50 -31.24
N GLY A 77 23.17 0.98 -30.27
CA GLY A 77 22.64 0.28 -29.10
C GLY A 77 23.73 -0.26 -28.18
N THR A 78 23.31 -0.82 -27.05
CA THR A 78 24.22 -1.52 -26.13
C THR A 78 24.30 -2.99 -26.52
N ILE A 79 25.51 -3.48 -26.78
CA ILE A 79 25.80 -4.87 -27.08
C ILE A 79 26.35 -5.54 -25.82
N ILE A 80 25.83 -6.73 -25.52
CA ILE A 80 26.28 -7.58 -24.41
C ILE A 80 26.76 -8.89 -25.04
N ASP A 81 28.07 -9.10 -25.02
CA ASP A 81 28.70 -10.36 -25.42
C ASP A 81 28.82 -11.25 -24.18
N LEU A 82 28.11 -12.39 -24.17
CA LEU A 82 27.96 -13.33 -23.05
C LEU A 82 28.76 -14.62 -23.31
#